data_AF-A0A956MZ93-F1
#
_entry.id   AF-A0A956MZ93-F1
#
_cell.length_a   1.000
_cell.length_b   1.000
_cell.length_c   1.000
_cell.angle_alpha   90.00
_cell.angle_beta   90.00
_cell.angle_gamma   90.00
#
_symmetry.space_group_name_H-M   'P 1'
#
loop_
_entity.id
_entity.type
_entity.pdbx_description
1 polymer ?
#
loop_
_entity_poly.entity_id
_entity_poly.type
_entity_poly.pdbx_seq_one_letter_code
_entity_poly.pdbx_strand_id
1 'polypeptide(L)'
;MVLIIGGFIVIPNMFMEQSKPVDYTILQREAIPEKILDMMDKYVNEERALAVKLNNKIYVVVTRGNDKNHGIEMDKIDVVKQDDKNIMRVKVVYKDKEKSYPYIVVETNLNELPDSIELNTSVEDN
;
A
#
# COMPACT_ATOMS: atom_id res chain seq x y z
N MET A 1 5.05 -6.80 37.52
CA MET A 1 5.18 -7.76 36.41
C MET A 1 3.92 -7.61 35.57
N VAL A 2 3.99 -6.91 34.44
CA VAL A 2 2.83 -6.70 33.55
C VAL A 2 2.99 -7.68 32.39
N LEU A 3 2.09 -8.66 32.33
CA LEU A 3 1.95 -9.59 31.22
C LEU A 3 1.26 -8.87 30.07
N ILE A 4 2.03 -8.44 29.07
CA ILE A 4 1.48 -7.98 27.78
C ILE A 4 1.20 -9.23 26.95
N ILE A 5 -0.03 -9.73 27.04
CA ILE A 5 -0.55 -10.78 26.17
C ILE A 5 -1.48 -10.09 25.16
N GLY A 6 -1.11 -10.16 23.88
CA GLY A 6 -1.94 -9.73 22.75
C GLY A 6 -1.76 -8.26 22.37
N GLY A 7 -0.71 -7.95 21.61
CA GLY A 7 -0.51 -6.62 21.04
C GLY A 7 -1.54 -6.30 19.96
N PHE A 8 -2.61 -5.60 20.33
CA PHE A 8 -3.30 -4.70 19.41
C PHE A 8 -2.62 -3.33 19.52
N ILE A 9 -1.91 -2.92 18.46
CA ILE A 9 -1.44 -1.53 18.33
C ILE A 9 -2.68 -0.68 18.03
N VAL A 10 -3.20 0.01 19.04
CA VAL A 10 -4.21 1.06 18.83
C VAL A 10 -3.46 2.36 18.57
N ILE A 11 -3.35 2.76 17.31
CA ILE A 11 -2.76 4.04 16.91
C ILE A 11 -3.73 5.16 17.33
N PRO A 12 -3.35 6.09 18.22
CA PRO A 12 -4.22 7.18 18.65
C PRO A 12 -4.43 8.19 17.52
N ASN A 13 -5.70 8.53 17.30
CA ASN A 13 -6.26 9.26 16.17
C ASN A 13 -5.97 10.78 16.18
N MET A 14 -4.70 11.19 16.27
CA MET A 14 -4.31 12.60 16.17
C MET A 14 -3.61 12.88 14.85
N PHE A 15 -4.38 13.16 13.79
CA PHE A 15 -4.09 14.26 12.84
C PHE A 15 -5.31 14.50 11.93
N MET A 16 -5.77 15.75 11.86
CA MET A 16 -6.96 16.21 11.15
C MET A 16 -6.79 16.21 9.63
N GLU A 17 -7.06 15.08 9.00
CA GLU A 17 -7.75 14.98 7.71
C GLU A 17 -8.87 13.95 7.92
N GLN A 18 -10.02 14.05 7.24
CA GLN A 18 -11.06 13.01 7.30
C GLN A 18 -10.61 11.75 6.53
N SER A 19 -9.46 11.19 6.90
CA SER A 19 -8.91 9.97 6.35
C SER A 19 -9.31 8.78 7.22
N LYS A 20 -9.78 7.71 6.58
CA LYS A 20 -10.07 6.44 7.21
C LYS A 20 -8.88 5.51 6.98
N PRO A 21 -8.22 5.01 8.03
CA PRO A 21 -7.16 4.03 7.84
C PRO A 21 -7.72 2.76 7.23
N VAL A 22 -6.93 2.12 6.36
CA VAL A 22 -7.28 0.87 5.69
C VAL A 22 -6.31 -0.21 6.16
N ASP A 23 -6.86 -1.31 6.67
CA ASP A 23 -6.04 -2.46 7.02
C ASP A 23 -5.64 -3.19 5.75
N TYR A 24 -4.38 -3.63 5.72
CA TYR A 24 -3.83 -4.37 4.61
C TYR A 24 -2.88 -5.47 5.08
N THR A 25 -2.74 -6.50 4.26
CA THR A 25 -1.79 -7.58 4.45
C THR A 25 -0.84 -7.61 3.27
N ILE A 26 0.46 -7.53 3.53
CA ILE A 26 1.50 -7.64 2.48
C ILE A 26 1.53 -9.09 2.00
N LEU A 27 1.42 -9.28 0.69
CA LEU A 27 1.48 -10.59 0.06
C LEU A 27 2.90 -10.92 -0.37
N GLN A 28 3.34 -12.13 -0.03
CA GLN A 28 4.56 -12.70 -0.60
C GLN A 28 4.31 -13.13 -2.04
N ARG A 29 5.37 -13.24 -2.86
CA ARG A 29 5.28 -13.50 -4.30
C ARG A 29 4.41 -14.71 -4.64
N GLU A 30 4.50 -15.76 -3.82
CA GLU A 30 3.78 -17.02 -3.96
C GLU A 30 2.28 -16.87 -3.66
N ALA A 31 1.91 -15.88 -2.85
CA ALA A 31 0.53 -15.57 -2.49
C ALA A 31 -0.11 -14.52 -3.42
N ILE A 32 0.67 -13.89 -4.32
CA ILE A 32 0.14 -12.94 -5.29
C ILE A 32 -0.62 -13.71 -6.37
N PRO A 33 -1.89 -13.38 -6.65
CA PRO A 33 -2.62 -13.97 -7.75
C PRO A 33 -1.91 -13.77 -9.10
N GLU A 34 -1.79 -14.83 -9.91
CA GLU A 34 -1.08 -14.78 -11.21
C GLU A 34 -1.55 -13.65 -12.13
N LYS A 35 -2.87 -13.38 -12.15
CA LYS A 35 -3.43 -12.26 -12.93
C LYS A 35 -2.84 -10.91 -12.56
N ILE A 36 -2.46 -10.70 -11.31
CA ILE A 36 -1.80 -9.47 -10.87
C ILE A 36 -0.36 -9.48 -11.39
N LEU A 37 0.38 -10.59 -11.20
CA LEU A 37 1.75 -10.74 -11.69
C LEU A 37 1.86 -10.44 -13.20
N ASP A 38 0.96 -10.99 -14.02
CA ASP A 38 0.94 -10.77 -15.48
C ASP A 38 0.73 -9.29 -15.86
N MET A 39 -0.03 -8.53 -15.05
CA MET A 39 -0.22 -7.10 -15.29
C MET A 39 1.00 -6.28 -14.87
N MET A 40 1.74 -6.74 -13.85
CA MET A 40 2.86 -5.99 -13.27
C MET A 40 4.03 -5.82 -14.23
N ASP A 41 4.29 -6.80 -15.10
CA ASP A 41 5.32 -6.70 -16.14
C ASP A 41 5.16 -5.45 -17.03
N LYS A 42 3.92 -4.93 -17.16
CA LYS A 42 3.63 -3.72 -17.94
C LYS A 42 3.88 -2.43 -17.17
N TYR A 43 3.78 -2.45 -15.84
CA TYR A 43 3.81 -1.25 -14.99
C TYR A 43 5.08 -1.13 -14.16
N VAL A 44 5.99 -2.11 -14.19
CA VAL A 44 7.26 -2.11 -13.45
C VAL A 44 8.11 -0.85 -13.69
N ASN A 45 8.00 -0.24 -14.88
CA ASN A 45 8.83 0.92 -15.26
C ASN A 45 8.23 2.27 -14.83
N GLU A 46 6.97 2.31 -14.40
CA GLU A 46 6.29 3.53 -13.94
C GLU A 46 6.16 3.50 -12.42
N GLU A 47 6.48 4.59 -11.74
CA GLU A 47 6.27 4.74 -10.31
C GLU A 47 4.78 5.05 -10.06
N ARG A 48 4.02 4.04 -9.64
CA ARG A 48 2.57 4.16 -9.55
C ARG A 48 1.97 3.19 -8.54
N ALA A 49 0.84 3.59 -7.96
CA ALA A 49 -0.06 2.70 -7.24
C ALA A 49 -1.28 2.32 -8.11
N LEU A 50 -1.68 1.06 -8.06
CA LEU A 50 -2.83 0.52 -8.79
C LEU A 50 -3.74 -0.26 -7.83
N ALA A 51 -5.04 0.01 -7.86
CA ALA A 51 -6.04 -0.80 -7.16
C ALA A 51 -6.70 -1.77 -8.15
N VAL A 52 -6.71 -3.06 -7.81
CA VAL A 52 -7.27 -4.14 -8.62
C VAL A 52 -8.26 -4.93 -7.79
N LYS A 53 -9.49 -5.09 -8.29
CA LYS A 53 -10.48 -5.99 -7.68
C LYS A 53 -10.41 -7.35 -8.34
N LEU A 54 -10.08 -8.38 -7.55
CA LEU A 54 -10.03 -9.77 -8.00
C LEU A 54 -10.72 -10.66 -6.97
N ASN A 55 -11.62 -11.54 -7.41
CA ASN A 55 -12.37 -12.45 -6.53
C ASN A 55 -13.07 -11.74 -5.35
N ASN A 56 -13.63 -10.55 -5.63
CA ASN A 56 -14.27 -9.68 -4.64
C ASN A 56 -13.35 -9.15 -3.53
N LYS A 57 -12.03 -9.28 -3.68
CA LYS A 57 -11.01 -8.68 -2.81
C LYS A 57 -10.28 -7.57 -3.56
N ILE A 58 -9.74 -6.60 -2.81
CA ILE A 58 -9.06 -5.44 -3.38
C ILE A 58 -7.58 -5.52 -3.07
N TYR A 59 -6.80 -5.58 -4.14
CA TYR A 59 -5.36 -5.61 -4.11
C TYR A 59 -4.81 -4.26 -4.51
N VAL A 60 -3.83 -3.77 -3.78
CA VAL A 60 -3.09 -2.56 -4.11
C VAL A 60 -1.69 -2.98 -4.49
N VAL A 61 -1.28 -2.60 -5.70
CA VAL A 61 0.05 -2.84 -6.23
C VAL A 61 0.79 -1.51 -6.26
N VAL A 62 1.98 -1.47 -5.68
CA VAL A 62 2.86 -0.31 -5.74
C VAL A 62 4.15 -0.72 -6.44
N THR A 63 4.53 0.05 -7.45
CA THR A 63 5.78 -0.11 -8.20
C THR A 63 6.72 1.04 -7.90
N ARG A 64 8.01 0.74 -7.70
CA ARG A 64 9.05 1.78 -7.52
C ARG A 64 9.44 2.49 -8.82
N GLY A 65 8.87 2.07 -9.95
CA GLY A 65 9.24 2.55 -11.27
C GLY A 65 10.72 2.33 -11.61
N ASN A 66 11.31 3.33 -12.26
CA ASN A 66 12.69 3.28 -12.74
C ASN A 66 13.74 3.67 -11.68
N ASP A 67 13.32 4.00 -10.45
CA ASP A 67 14.28 4.18 -9.35
C ASP A 67 14.85 2.81 -8.96
N LYS A 68 16.09 2.58 -9.40
CA LYS A 68 16.86 1.36 -9.13
C LYS A 68 17.80 1.51 -7.94
N ASN A 69 17.85 2.68 -7.31
CA ASN A 69 18.77 2.99 -6.22
C ASN A 69 18.12 2.71 -4.86
N HIS A 70 16.80 2.83 -4.78
CA HIS A 70 16.04 2.59 -3.54
C HIS A 70 15.12 1.36 -3.63
N GLY A 71 14.91 0.78 -2.46
CA GLY A 71 13.81 -0.10 -2.13
C GLY A 71 12.56 0.70 -1.80
N ILE A 72 11.40 0.07 -1.89
CA ILE A 72 10.14 0.61 -1.38
C ILE A 72 9.64 -0.25 -0.22
N GLU A 73 9.05 0.38 0.79
CA GLU A 73 8.32 -0.27 1.87
C GLU A 73 6.95 0.39 2.05
N MET A 74 5.93 -0.41 2.34
CA MET A 74 4.59 0.11 2.60
C MET A 74 4.57 0.77 3.98
N ASP A 75 4.13 2.03 4.05
CA ASP A 75 3.94 2.76 5.31
C ASP A 75 2.50 2.56 5.78
N LYS A 76 1.56 3.12 5.03
CA LYS A 76 0.13 3.10 5.37
C LYS A 76 -0.74 3.34 4.14
N ILE A 77 -2.00 2.92 4.28
CA ILE A 77 -3.05 3.19 3.31
C ILE A 77 -4.19 3.88 4.03
N ASP A 78 -4.62 5.00 3.48
CA ASP A 78 -5.69 5.82 4.01
C ASP A 78 -6.71 6.08 2.89
N VAL A 79 -8.00 6.11 3.19
CA VAL A 79 -9.05 6.55 2.25
C VAL A 79 -9.63 7.88 2.72
N VAL A 80 -9.61 8.87 1.85
CA VAL A 80 -10.17 10.20 2.09
C VAL A 80 -11.40 10.37 1.21
N LYS A 81 -12.49 10.86 1.80
CA LYS A 81 -13.67 11.24 1.03
C LYS A 81 -13.56 12.71 0.63
N GLN A 82 -13.49 13.00 -0.66
CA GLN A 82 -13.48 14.36 -1.22
C GLN A 82 -14.52 14.44 -2.33
N ASP A 83 -15.40 15.45 -2.31
CA ASP A 83 -16.42 15.67 -3.36
C ASP A 83 -17.23 14.41 -3.72
N ASP A 84 -17.66 13.66 -2.69
CA ASP A 84 -18.34 12.36 -2.79
C ASP A 84 -17.55 11.21 -3.44
N LYS A 85 -16.27 11.41 -3.74
CA LYS A 85 -15.35 10.37 -4.22
C LYS A 85 -14.47 9.83 -3.10
N ASN A 86 -14.20 8.53 -3.15
CA ASN A 86 -13.27 7.84 -2.28
C ASN A 86 -11.87 7.86 -2.93
N ILE A 87 -10.97 8.67 -2.38
CA ILE A 87 -9.57 8.75 -2.82
C ILE A 87 -8.72 7.90 -1.89
N MET A 88 -8.07 6.87 -2.43
CA MET A 88 -7.11 6.05 -1.70
C MET A 88 -5.72 6.68 -1.78
N ARG A 89 -5.16 7.02 -0.62
CA ARG A 89 -3.79 7.49 -0.46
C ARG A 89 -2.92 6.35 0.02
N VAL A 90 -1.98 5.95 -0.82
CA VAL A 90 -1.00 4.90 -0.52
C VAL A 90 0.31 5.59 -0.20
N LYS A 91 0.78 5.44 1.03
CA LYS A 91 2.05 6.01 1.46
C LYS A 91 3.11 4.91 1.49
N VAL A 92 4.25 5.18 0.85
CA VAL A 92 5.41 4.30 0.85
C VAL A 92 6.66 5.08 1.26
N VAL A 93 7.61 4.38 1.86
CA VAL A 93 8.91 4.93 2.25
C VAL A 93 10.00 4.32 1.39
N TYR A 94 10.94 5.15 0.96
CA TYR A 94 12.17 4.68 0.32
C TYR A 94 13.14 4.12 1.36
N LYS A 95 13.59 2.88 1.14
CA LYS A 95 14.58 2.18 1.98
C LYS A 95 15.73 1.63 1.15
N ASP A 96 16.69 0.96 1.81
CA ASP A 96 17.78 0.29 1.11
C ASP A 96 17.29 -0.81 0.17
N LYS A 97 17.76 -0.73 -1.08
CA LYS A 97 17.42 -1.65 -2.17
C LYS A 97 17.66 -3.12 -1.83
N GLU A 98 18.70 -3.43 -1.06
CA GLU A 98 19.09 -4.81 -0.76
C GLU A 98 18.02 -5.59 0.02
N LYS A 99 17.09 -4.89 0.67
CA LYS A 99 16.04 -5.49 1.50
C LYS A 99 14.64 -5.37 0.91
N SER A 100 14.50 -4.87 -0.32
CA SER A 100 13.20 -4.54 -0.89
C SER A 100 13.02 -4.99 -2.34
N TYR A 101 11.82 -5.48 -2.61
CA TYR A 101 11.37 -5.91 -3.93
C TYR A 101 11.07 -4.71 -4.84
N PRO A 102 11.15 -4.87 -6.17
CA PRO A 102 10.83 -3.79 -7.12
C PRO A 102 9.35 -3.37 -7.09
N TYR A 103 8.52 -4.14 -6.40
CA TYR A 103 7.10 -3.89 -6.22
C TYR A 103 6.61 -4.47 -4.91
N ILE A 104 5.49 -3.95 -4.41
CA ILE A 104 4.77 -4.48 -3.26
C ILE A 104 3.33 -4.72 -3.69
N VAL A 105 2.78 -5.86 -3.29
CA VAL A 105 1.35 -6.15 -3.45
C VAL A 105 0.76 -6.36 -2.06
N VAL A 106 -0.33 -5.65 -1.78
CA VAL A 106 -1.06 -5.80 -0.52
C VAL A 106 -2.52 -6.12 -0.80
N GLU A 107 -3.09 -7.01 0.01
CA GLU A 107 -4.53 -7.24 0.07
C GLU A 107 -5.14 -6.30 1.11
N THR A 108 -6.14 -5.53 0.73
CA THR A 108 -6.83 -4.59 1.64
C THR A 108 -8.14 -5.18 2.14
N ASN A 109 -8.62 -4.69 3.29
CA ASN A 109 -9.93 -5.06 3.85
C ASN A 109 -11.12 -4.31 3.20
N LEU A 110 -10.89 -3.61 2.08
CA LEU A 110 -11.93 -2.85 1.39
C LEU A 110 -12.84 -3.76 0.56
N ASN A 111 -14.12 -3.40 0.52
CA ASN A 111 -15.15 -4.12 -0.26
C ASN A 111 -15.33 -3.54 -1.69
N GLU A 112 -15.02 -2.25 -1.85
CA GLU A 112 -15.26 -1.47 -3.07
C GLU A 112 -14.01 -0.72 -3.50
N LEU A 113 -13.80 -0.65 -4.82
CA LEU A 113 -12.65 0.04 -5.40
C LEU A 113 -12.73 1.53 -5.09
N PRO A 114 -11.60 2.18 -4.79
CA PRO A 114 -11.58 3.62 -4.69
C PRO A 114 -11.81 4.25 -6.08
N ASP A 115 -12.38 5.45 -6.10
CA ASP A 115 -12.58 6.22 -7.33
C ASP A 115 -11.24 6.72 -7.91
N SER A 116 -10.28 6.99 -7.03
CA SER A 116 -8.93 7.44 -7.40
C SER A 116 -7.89 6.88 -6.43
N ILE A 117 -6.65 6.76 -6.91
CA ILE A 117 -5.51 6.32 -6.10
C ILE A 117 -4.36 7.31 -6.25
N GLU A 118 -3.80 7.72 -5.12
CA GLU A 118 -2.68 8.64 -5.00
C GLU A 118 -1.52 7.90 -4.34
N LEU A 119 -0.35 7.92 -4.97
CA LEU A 119 0.89 7.41 -4.40
C LEU A 119 1.65 8.57 -3.77
N ASN A 120 1.93 8.47 -2.47
CA ASN A 120 2.77 9.40 -1.74
C ASN A 120 4.04 8.70 -1.31
N THR A 121 5.17 9.16 -1.82
CA THR A 121 6.49 8.64 -1.43
C THR A 121 7.13 9.56 -0.41
N SER A 122 7.69 9.01 0.65
CA SER A 122 8.52 9.75 1.61
C SER A 122 9.91 9.14 1.68
N VAL A 123 10.91 9.98 1.90
CA VAL A 123 12.27 9.52 2.20
C VAL A 123 12.37 9.32 3.71
N GLU A 124 12.98 8.24 4.17
CA GLU A 124 13.31 8.06 5.58
C GLU A 124 14.41 9.07 5.93
N ASP A 125 14.04 10.26 6.43
CA ASP A 125 14.99 11.26 6.92
C ASP A 125 15.73 10.66 8.14
N ASN A 126 17.02 10.32 7.96
CA ASN A 126 17.93 9.90 9.03
C ASN A 126 18.41 11.08 9.88
#